data_AF-A0A820S188-F1
#
_entry.id   AF-A0A820S188-F1
#
_cell.length_a   1.000
_cell.length_b   1.000
_cell.length_c   1.000
_cell.angle_alpha   90.00
_cell.angle_beta   90.00
_cell.angle_gamma   90.00
#
_symmetry.space_group_name_H-M   'P 1'
#
loop_
_entity.id
_entity.type
_entity.pdbx_description
1 polymer ?
#
loop_
_entity_poly.entity_id
_entity_poly.type
_entity_poly.pdbx_seq_one_letter_code
_entity_poly.pdbx_strand_id
1 'polypeptide(L)'
;GHSTIVRLAQSQLSDTAPEWILSLTPWHWHGNLSALASWADDILYPNTNPTGYDNWQWSRPLHYINIPDWSCNYNHERDCVGDICVSGAIKNYTKRLETELDDIQQREALYFLIHFVGDIHQPLHTGVGCAR
;
A
#
# COMPACT_ATOMS: atom_id res chain seq x y z
N GLY A 1 0.07 12.99 -2.14
CA GLY A 1 1.07 12.09 -2.75
C GLY A 1 0.38 10.84 -3.25
N HIS A 2 -0.02 9.95 -2.34
CA HIS A 2 -0.67 8.66 -2.67
C HIS A 2 -1.83 8.80 -3.65
N SER A 3 -2.75 9.76 -3.44
CA SER A 3 -3.88 9.97 -4.36
C SER A 3 -3.46 10.25 -5.81
N THR A 4 -2.41 11.05 -6.03
CA THR A 4 -1.88 11.34 -7.37
C THR A 4 -1.28 10.09 -8.01
N ILE A 5 -0.43 9.35 -7.28
CA ILE A 5 0.20 8.13 -7.80
C ILE A 5 -0.84 7.06 -8.11
N VAL A 6 -1.78 6.82 -7.18
CA VAL A 6 -2.86 5.85 -7.37
C VAL A 6 -3.77 6.27 -8.53
N ARG A 7 -4.05 7.56 -8.71
CA ARG A 7 -4.83 8.03 -9.86
C ARG A 7 -4.12 7.77 -11.18
N LEU A 8 -2.81 8.00 -11.25
CA LEU A 8 -1.99 7.67 -12.41
C LEU A 8 -1.99 6.17 -12.66
N ALA A 9 -1.76 5.34 -11.64
CA ALA A 9 -1.80 3.88 -11.75
C ALA A 9 -3.17 3.37 -12.22
N GLN A 10 -4.26 3.89 -11.67
CA GLN A 10 -5.61 3.53 -12.06
C GLN A 10 -5.90 3.85 -13.54
N SER A 11 -5.33 4.93 -14.08
CA SER A 11 -5.47 5.28 -15.50
C SER A 11 -4.81 4.30 -16.47
N GLN A 12 -3.94 3.42 -15.97
CA GLN A 12 -3.21 2.42 -16.76
C GLN A 12 -3.82 1.01 -16.66
N LEU A 13 -4.91 0.85 -15.91
CA LEU A 13 -5.61 -0.43 -15.80
C LEU A 13 -6.34 -0.78 -17.11
N SER A 14 -6.45 -2.07 -17.41
CA SER A 14 -7.22 -2.55 -18.56
C SER A 14 -8.72 -2.25 -18.40
N ASP A 15 -9.43 -2.19 -19.52
CA ASP A 15 -10.88 -1.97 -19.57
C ASP A 15 -11.71 -3.04 -18.83
N THR A 16 -11.08 -4.17 -18.45
CA THR A 16 -11.68 -5.29 -17.70
C THR A 16 -11.52 -5.21 -16.18
N ALA A 17 -10.61 -4.38 -15.67
CA ALA A 17 -10.45 -4.11 -14.25
C ALA A 17 -11.62 -3.39 -13.53
N PRO A 18 -12.51 -2.61 -14.19
CA PRO A 18 -13.51 -1.79 -13.52
C PRO A 18 -14.52 -2.56 -12.66
N GLU A 19 -15.06 -3.69 -13.12
CA GLU A 19 -16.16 -4.38 -12.41
C GLU A 19 -15.71 -4.94 -11.04
N TRP A 20 -14.54 -5.56 -11.00
CA TRP A 20 -13.96 -6.08 -9.76
C TRP A 20 -13.55 -4.95 -8.80
N ILE A 21 -13.02 -3.84 -9.32
CA ILE A 21 -12.75 -2.66 -8.49
C ILE A 21 -14.04 -2.06 -7.93
N LEU A 22 -15.10 -2.01 -8.74
CA LEU A 22 -16.41 -1.52 -8.30
C LEU A 22 -17.02 -2.39 -7.19
N SER A 23 -16.83 -3.72 -7.21
CA SER A 23 -17.35 -4.60 -6.16
C SER A 23 -16.60 -4.45 -4.83
N LEU A 24 -15.31 -4.13 -4.89
CA LEU A 24 -14.47 -3.99 -3.69
C LEU A 24 -14.50 -2.59 -3.09
N THR A 25 -14.69 -1.54 -3.89
CA THR A 25 -14.73 -0.17 -3.39
C THR A 25 -16.11 0.23 -2.82
N PRO A 26 -16.18 1.16 -1.85
CA PRO A 26 -17.45 1.69 -1.38
C PRO A 26 -18.21 2.39 -2.52
N TRP A 27 -19.52 2.14 -2.60
CA TRP A 27 -20.36 2.61 -3.72
C TRP A 27 -20.24 4.11 -4.01
N HIS A 28 -20.10 4.94 -2.99
CA HIS A 28 -20.02 6.40 -3.14
C HIS A 28 -18.72 6.88 -3.79
N TRP A 29 -17.67 6.04 -3.81
CA TRP A 29 -16.42 6.33 -4.52
C TRP A 29 -16.45 5.94 -5.99
N HIS A 30 -17.47 5.21 -6.45
CA HIS A 30 -17.64 4.82 -7.87
C HIS A 30 -16.37 4.21 -8.48
N GLY A 31 -15.67 3.34 -7.75
CA GLY A 31 -14.42 2.73 -8.22
C GLY A 31 -13.21 3.65 -8.17
N ASN A 32 -13.30 4.85 -7.60
CA ASN A 32 -12.17 5.77 -7.51
C ASN A 32 -11.15 5.31 -6.45
N LEU A 33 -10.09 4.63 -6.90
CA LEU A 33 -9.04 4.10 -6.02
C LEU A 33 -8.25 5.23 -5.34
N SER A 34 -8.14 6.41 -5.97
CA SER A 34 -7.40 7.52 -5.36
C SER A 34 -8.03 8.04 -4.07
N ALA A 35 -9.33 7.81 -3.88
CA ALA A 35 -10.03 8.17 -2.64
C ALA A 35 -9.71 7.21 -1.47
N LEU A 36 -9.19 6.02 -1.78
CA LEU A 36 -8.79 5.00 -0.81
C LEU A 36 -7.27 4.98 -0.59
N ALA A 37 -6.53 5.79 -1.37
CA ALA A 37 -5.08 5.81 -1.38
C ALA A 37 -4.45 6.19 -0.03
N SER A 38 -5.18 6.82 0.89
CA SER A 38 -4.70 7.18 2.23
C SER A 38 -5.20 6.24 3.33
N TRP A 39 -6.06 5.27 3.01
CA TRP A 39 -6.69 4.42 4.02
C TRP A 39 -5.68 3.69 4.92
N ALA A 40 -4.59 3.16 4.35
CA ALA A 40 -3.59 2.42 5.13
C ALA A 40 -2.81 3.32 6.12
N ASP A 41 -2.66 4.61 5.84
CA ASP A 41 -2.15 5.58 6.82
C ASP A 41 -3.22 5.92 7.85
N ASP A 42 -4.44 6.22 7.39
CA ASP A 42 -5.54 6.68 8.23
C ASP A 42 -5.91 5.65 9.31
N ILE A 43 -5.87 4.35 9.02
CA ILE A 43 -6.19 3.32 10.02
C ILE A 43 -5.22 3.26 11.20
N LEU A 44 -4.04 3.89 11.10
CA LEU A 44 -3.00 3.88 12.13
C LEU A 44 -3.21 4.93 13.24
N TYR A 45 -4.14 5.86 13.06
CA TYR A 45 -4.28 7.02 13.95
C TYR A 45 -5.67 7.11 14.61
N PRO A 46 -5.75 7.59 15.87
CA PRO A 46 -7.00 7.66 16.61
C PRO A 46 -8.00 8.69 16.07
N ASN A 47 -7.54 9.73 15.37
CA ASN A 47 -8.42 10.75 14.77
C ASN A 47 -9.21 10.23 13.56
N THR A 48 -8.72 9.17 12.91
CA THR A 48 -9.28 8.56 11.69
C THR A 48 -9.83 7.16 11.94
N ASN A 49 -9.30 6.44 12.93
CA ASN A 49 -9.75 5.11 13.36
C ASN A 49 -9.81 4.98 14.90
N PRO A 50 -10.72 5.72 15.57
CA PRO A 50 -10.72 5.91 17.03
C PRO A 50 -10.84 4.62 17.86
N THR A 51 -11.46 3.58 17.31
CA THR A 51 -11.75 2.32 18.02
C THR A 51 -10.87 1.16 17.56
N GLY A 52 -10.13 1.31 16.47
CA GLY A 52 -9.42 0.21 15.83
C GLY A 52 -7.93 0.45 15.61
N TYR A 53 -7.41 1.67 15.79
CA TYR A 53 -6.06 2.02 15.35
C TYR A 53 -4.95 1.15 15.97
N ASP A 54 -5.11 0.73 17.22
CA ASP A 54 -4.15 -0.15 17.91
C ASP A 54 -4.01 -1.53 17.22
N ASN A 55 -5.06 -2.02 16.56
CA ASN A 55 -5.04 -3.29 15.85
C ASN A 55 -4.24 -3.25 14.54
N TRP A 56 -3.84 -2.06 14.07
CA TRP A 56 -3.16 -1.87 12.80
C TRP A 56 -1.69 -1.47 12.94
N GLN A 57 -1.19 -1.28 14.17
CA GLN A 57 0.18 -0.81 14.40
C GLN A 57 1.26 -1.75 13.82
N TRP A 58 0.92 -3.02 13.60
CA TRP A 58 1.79 -3.99 12.94
C TRP A 58 2.08 -3.67 11.48
N SER A 59 1.23 -2.88 10.80
CA SER A 59 1.41 -2.56 9.37
C SER A 59 2.38 -1.39 9.15
N ARG A 60 2.70 -0.59 10.19
CA ARG A 60 3.62 0.56 10.08
C ARG A 60 4.93 0.30 9.32
N PRO A 61 5.70 -0.77 9.62
CA PRO A 61 6.96 -1.03 8.90
C PRO A 61 6.76 -1.43 7.44
N LEU A 62 5.53 -1.75 7.03
CA LEU A 62 5.21 -2.10 5.64
C LEU A 62 5.16 -0.87 4.72
N HIS A 63 5.18 0.36 5.25
CA HIS A 63 5.07 1.57 4.44
C HIS A 63 6.40 2.05 3.83
N TYR A 64 7.54 1.45 4.20
CA TYR A 64 8.84 1.94 3.76
C TYR A 64 9.87 0.83 3.60
N ILE A 65 11.02 1.19 3.02
CA ILE A 65 12.27 0.42 3.02
C ILE A 65 13.35 1.33 3.59
N ASN A 66 14.01 0.88 4.65
CA ASN A 66 15.14 1.58 5.24
C ASN A 66 16.45 1.12 4.60
N ILE A 67 16.81 1.72 3.47
CA ILE A 67 18.13 1.51 2.87
C ILE A 67 19.20 2.21 3.75
N PRO A 68 20.27 1.52 4.15
CA PRO A 68 21.33 2.12 4.97
C PRO A 68 22.01 3.31 4.31
N ASP A 69 22.37 4.34 5.07
CA ASP A 69 22.93 5.61 4.55
C ASP A 69 24.25 5.48 3.78
N TRP A 70 24.97 4.37 3.93
CA TRP A 70 26.21 4.09 3.21
C TRP A 70 25.98 3.37 1.87
N SER A 71 24.73 3.01 1.54
CA SER A 71 24.34 2.26 0.35
C SER A 71 23.23 2.98 -0.40
N CYS A 72 23.41 3.14 -1.72
CA CYS A 72 22.36 3.64 -2.63
C CYS A 72 21.77 2.56 -3.53
N ASN A 73 21.97 1.29 -3.16
CA ASN A 73 21.30 0.16 -3.80
C ASN A 73 20.31 -0.47 -2.83
N TYR A 74 19.22 -0.98 -3.38
CA TYR A 74 18.30 -1.86 -2.68
C TYR A 74 18.83 -3.30 -2.70
N ASN A 75 18.85 -3.95 -1.54
CA ASN A 75 19.11 -5.37 -1.39
C ASN A 75 18.01 -5.96 -0.51
N HIS A 76 17.21 -6.89 -1.06
CA HIS A 76 16.04 -7.44 -0.37
C HIS A 76 16.38 -8.12 0.97
N GLU A 77 17.43 -8.94 1.02
CA GLU A 77 17.83 -9.66 2.23
C GLU A 77 18.30 -8.72 3.34
N ARG A 78 18.95 -7.60 2.97
CA ARG A 78 19.45 -6.58 3.90
C ARG A 78 18.35 -5.60 4.34
N ASP A 79 17.54 -5.13 3.40
CA ASP A 79 16.66 -3.96 3.57
C ASP A 79 15.19 -4.35 3.84
N CYS A 80 14.81 -5.61 3.60
CA CYS A 80 13.45 -6.13 3.75
C CYS A 80 13.42 -7.45 4.53
N VAL A 81 14.06 -7.47 5.71
CA VAL A 81 14.19 -8.67 6.53
C VAL A 81 12.80 -9.23 6.87
N GLY A 82 12.58 -10.50 6.51
CA GLY A 82 11.32 -11.20 6.78
C GLY A 82 10.13 -10.74 5.94
N ASP A 83 10.35 -10.09 4.78
CA ASP A 83 9.30 -9.47 3.96
C ASP A 83 8.53 -8.34 4.69
N ILE A 84 9.06 -7.82 5.82
CA ILE A 84 8.46 -6.72 6.60
C ILE A 84 8.97 -5.38 6.08
N CYS A 85 8.53 -5.02 4.88
CA CYS A 85 8.79 -3.72 4.25
C CYS A 85 7.81 -3.49 3.09
N VAL A 86 7.81 -2.31 2.45
CA VAL A 86 6.87 -2.02 1.34
C VAL A 86 6.96 -2.99 0.15
N SER A 87 8.17 -3.41 -0.24
CA SER A 87 8.31 -4.38 -1.34
C SER A 87 7.77 -5.78 -0.98
N GLY A 88 7.99 -6.24 0.25
CA GLY A 88 7.45 -7.51 0.75
C GLY A 88 5.93 -7.44 0.92
N ALA A 89 5.41 -6.29 1.36
CA ALA A 89 3.98 -6.04 1.44
C ALA A 89 3.31 -6.07 0.07
N ILE A 90 3.87 -5.40 -0.94
CA ILE A 90 3.36 -5.46 -2.32
C ILE A 90 3.28 -6.92 -2.81
N LYS A 91 4.34 -7.70 -2.63
CA LYS A 91 4.38 -9.13 -2.97
C LYS A 91 3.28 -9.93 -2.24
N ASN A 92 3.13 -9.72 -0.94
CA ASN A 92 2.14 -10.41 -0.11
C ASN A 92 0.70 -10.07 -0.55
N TYR A 93 0.37 -8.78 -0.64
CA TYR A 93 -1.00 -8.36 -0.96
C TYR A 93 -1.38 -8.61 -2.42
N THR A 94 -0.40 -8.60 -3.34
CA THR A 94 -0.63 -9.10 -4.71
C THR A 94 -1.05 -10.57 -4.68
N LYS A 95 -0.27 -11.42 -4.00
CA LYS A 95 -0.59 -12.85 -3.89
C LYS A 95 -1.94 -13.11 -3.20
N ARG A 96 -2.28 -12.32 -2.18
CA ARG A 96 -3.58 -12.41 -1.49
C ARG A 96 -4.76 -12.15 -2.44
N LEU A 97 -4.63 -11.18 -3.35
CA LEU A 97 -5.68 -10.88 -4.34
C LEU A 97 -5.82 -11.95 -5.43
N GLU A 98 -4.82 -12.81 -5.62
CA GLU A 98 -4.86 -13.97 -6.51
C GLU A 98 -5.50 -15.21 -5.85
N THR A 99 -5.74 -15.18 -4.54
CA THR A 99 -6.36 -16.28 -3.79
C THR A 99 -7.82 -16.00 -3.45
N GLU A 100 -8.60 -17.06 -3.18
CA GLU A 100 -9.96 -16.93 -2.64
C GLU A 100 -9.90 -16.45 -1.18
N LEU A 101 -10.32 -15.21 -0.96
CA LEU A 101 -10.43 -14.57 0.35
C LEU A 101 -11.88 -14.17 0.60
N ASP A 102 -12.24 -13.93 1.86
CA ASP A 102 -13.50 -13.27 2.16
C ASP A 102 -13.49 -11.81 1.68
N ASP A 103 -14.70 -11.24 1.51
CA ASP A 103 -14.90 -9.87 1.02
C ASP A 103 -14.14 -8.81 1.82
N ILE A 104 -13.96 -8.98 3.14
CA ILE A 104 -13.27 -7.99 3.98
C ILE A 104 -11.78 -8.07 3.68
N GLN A 105 -11.22 -9.28 3.71
CA GLN A 105 -9.80 -9.52 3.43
C GLN A 105 -9.41 -9.11 2.01
N GLN A 106 -10.30 -9.29 1.03
CA GLN A 106 -10.05 -8.88 -0.36
C GLN A 106 -10.01 -7.36 -0.50
N ARG A 107 -10.92 -6.63 0.19
CA ARG A 107 -10.89 -5.16 0.23
C ARG A 107 -9.64 -4.62 0.91
N GLU A 108 -9.31 -5.15 2.08
CA GLU A 108 -8.10 -4.76 2.80
C GLU A 108 -6.86 -4.99 1.95
N ALA A 109 -6.77 -6.15 1.28
CA ALA A 109 -5.65 -6.45 0.39
C ALA A 109 -5.54 -5.47 -0.78
N LEU A 110 -6.66 -5.09 -1.39
CA LEU A 110 -6.69 -4.07 -2.44
C LEU A 110 -6.24 -2.71 -1.91
N TYR A 111 -6.75 -2.29 -0.75
CA TYR A 111 -6.47 -0.95 -0.19
C TYR A 111 -5.01 -0.82 0.25
N PHE A 112 -4.46 -1.86 0.87
CA PHE A 112 -3.03 -1.93 1.17
C PHE A 112 -2.19 -1.91 -0.10
N LEU A 113 -2.53 -2.71 -1.11
CA LEU A 113 -1.74 -2.78 -2.34
C LEU A 113 -1.67 -1.42 -3.06
N ILE A 114 -2.80 -0.73 -3.24
CA ILE A 114 -2.80 0.59 -3.90
C ILE A 114 -2.00 1.61 -3.11
N HIS A 115 -2.05 1.56 -1.77
CA HIS A 115 -1.30 2.46 -0.91
C HIS A 115 0.20 2.21 -1.04
N PHE A 116 0.64 0.95 -0.94
CA PHE A 116 2.05 0.58 -1.01
C PHE A 116 2.68 0.81 -2.38
N VAL A 117 1.89 0.70 -3.47
CA VAL A 117 2.33 1.17 -4.80
C VAL A 117 2.56 2.69 -4.79
N GLY A 118 1.77 3.45 -4.05
CA GLY A 118 2.04 4.87 -3.79
C GLY A 118 3.34 5.10 -3.02
N ASP A 119 3.51 4.38 -1.91
CA ASP A 119 4.67 4.51 -1.00
C ASP A 119 5.99 4.20 -1.70
N ILE A 120 6.07 3.08 -2.43
CA ILE A 120 7.32 2.66 -3.08
C ILE A 120 7.79 3.64 -4.16
N HIS A 121 6.89 4.47 -4.70
CA HIS A 121 7.22 5.52 -5.68
C HIS A 121 7.47 6.89 -5.03
N GLN A 122 7.32 7.01 -3.71
CA GLN A 122 7.66 8.20 -2.94
C GLN A 122 9.13 8.08 -2.48
N PRO A 123 10.06 8.96 -2.92
CA PRO A 123 11.49 8.77 -2.69
C PRO A 123 11.95 8.66 -1.23
N LEU A 124 11.27 9.32 -0.29
CA LEU A 124 11.56 9.28 1.15
C LEU A 124 11.08 7.97 1.82
N HIS A 125 10.17 7.22 1.19
CA HIS A 125 9.74 5.89 1.65
C HIS A 125 10.69 4.77 1.19
N THR A 126 11.65 5.07 0.30
CA THR A 126 12.64 4.12 -0.22
C THR A 126 14.07 4.42 0.20
N GLY A 127 14.27 5.22 1.26
CA GLY A 127 15.57 5.48 1.87
C GLY A 127 15.71 6.91 2.42
N VAL A 128 16.55 7.05 3.44
CA VAL A 128 16.91 8.35 4.06
C VAL A 128 18.31 8.86 3.64
N GLY A 129 19.06 8.10 2.84
CA GLY A 129 20.52 8.20 2.85
C GLY A 129 21.26 8.52 1.56
N CYS A 130 20.60 8.78 0.43
CA CYS A 130 21.29 9.11 -0.83
C CYS A 130 21.43 10.63 -1.09
N ALA A 131 21.56 11.41 -0.03
CA ALA A 131 21.94 12.81 -0.10
C ALA A 131 23.42 12.95 0.27
N ARG A 132 24.31 12.66 -0.69
CA ARG A 132 25.67 13.18 -0.70
C ARG A 132 26.01 13.73 -2.07
#